data_AF-A0A962V2P6-F1
#
_entry.id   AF-A0A962V2P6-F1
#
_cell.length_a   1.000
_cell.length_b   1.000
_cell.length_c   1.000
_cell.angle_alpha   90.00
_cell.angle_beta   90.00
_cell.angle_gamma   90.00
#
_symmetry.space_group_name_H-M   'P 1'
#
loop_
_entity.id
_entity.type
_entity.pdbx_description
1 polymer ?
#
loop_
_entity_poly.entity_id
_entity_poly.type
_entity_poly.pdbx_seq_one_letter_code
_entity_poly.pdbx_strand_id
1 'polypeptide(L)'
;QKGGKPIPQGSLIGPDGALGNDPLLLYGEVTPDRSPNPRDGAGALRAMGEHKGSGLAFLCEMLAGALTGSGCAGTLDERSRPICNGMLSIYLALEFFDSDHGFAQEARQYIEFFKSSRPAEANGEVL
;
A
#
# COMPACT_ATOMS: atom_id res chain seq x y z
N GLN A 1 9.47 -21.64 10.13
CA GLN A 1 10.01 -20.34 9.72
C GLN A 1 9.63 -20.20 8.25
N LYS A 2 8.95 -19.15 7.83
CA LYS A 2 9.45 -17.79 7.97
C LYS A 2 10.77 -17.69 7.17
N GLY A 3 10.82 -16.86 6.14
CA GLY A 3 11.99 -16.67 5.29
C GLY A 3 11.98 -15.22 4.86
N GLY A 4 13.01 -14.48 5.25
CA GLY A 4 13.08 -13.04 5.09
C GLY A 4 13.44 -12.33 6.39
N LYS A 5 13.64 -11.02 6.30
CA LYS A 5 13.83 -10.17 7.47
C LYS A 5 12.58 -10.24 8.37
N PRO A 6 12.75 -10.15 9.70
CA PRO A 6 11.62 -9.99 10.61
C PRO A 6 10.70 -8.87 10.15
N ILE A 7 9.40 -8.99 10.43
CA ILE A 7 8.48 -7.87 10.23
C ILE A 7 9.02 -6.68 11.04
N PRO A 8 9.11 -5.47 10.46
CA PRO A 8 9.61 -4.31 11.18
C PRO A 8 8.77 -4.02 12.42
N GLN A 9 9.42 -3.64 13.52
CA GLN A 9 8.74 -3.28 14.76
C GLN A 9 7.68 -2.19 14.51
N GLY A 10 6.48 -2.41 15.02
CA GLY A 10 5.38 -1.46 14.89
C GLY A 10 4.67 -1.47 13.54
N SER A 11 4.91 -2.47 12.68
CA SER A 11 4.14 -2.63 11.44
C SER A 11 2.76 -3.26 11.67
N LEU A 12 2.56 -3.90 12.83
CA LEU A 12 1.31 -4.56 13.21
C LEU A 12 0.71 -3.89 14.45
N ILE A 13 -0.61 -3.99 14.59
CA ILE A 13 -1.36 -3.58 15.77
C ILE A 13 -2.23 -4.74 16.26
N GLY A 14 -2.18 -4.99 17.57
CA GLY A 14 -3.03 -5.97 18.24
C GLY A 14 -4.43 -5.43 18.52
N PRO A 15 -5.38 -6.31 18.91
CA PRO A 15 -6.75 -5.92 19.24
C PRO A 15 -6.85 -5.01 20.49
N ASP A 16 -5.81 -5.00 21.33
CA ASP A 16 -5.64 -4.09 22.47
C ASP A 16 -5.04 -2.73 22.09
N GLY A 17 -4.73 -2.52 20.80
CA GLY A 17 -4.06 -1.33 20.29
C GLY A 17 -2.54 -1.34 20.47
N ALA A 18 -1.95 -2.42 21.01
CA ALA A 18 -0.51 -2.52 21.20
C ALA A 18 0.21 -2.74 19.85
N LEU A 19 1.33 -2.04 19.67
CA LEU A 19 2.15 -2.18 18.48
C LEU A 19 3.04 -3.42 18.56
N GLY A 20 3.16 -4.14 17.45
CA GLY A 20 3.93 -5.36 17.39
C GLY A 20 4.52 -5.66 16.00
N ASN A 21 5.15 -6.82 15.91
CA ASN A 21 5.70 -7.39 14.68
C ASN A 21 5.55 -8.92 14.63
N ASP A 22 4.78 -9.51 15.54
CA ASP A 22 4.51 -10.94 15.54
C ASP A 22 3.54 -11.29 14.41
N PRO A 23 3.94 -12.11 13.42
CA PRO A 23 3.06 -12.55 12.34
C PRO A 23 1.77 -13.24 12.82
N LEU A 24 1.77 -13.82 14.03
CA LEU A 24 0.59 -14.45 14.62
C LEU A 24 -0.56 -13.45 14.84
N LEU A 25 -0.26 -12.15 14.92
CA LEU A 25 -1.30 -11.11 14.93
C LEU A 25 -2.16 -11.12 13.67
N LEU A 26 -1.60 -11.47 12.50
CA LEU A 26 -2.34 -11.55 11.24
C LEU A 26 -2.89 -12.95 10.95
N TYR A 27 -2.12 -13.98 11.30
CA TYR A 27 -2.41 -15.34 10.85
C TYR A 27 -2.99 -16.26 11.94
N GLY A 28 -3.06 -15.81 13.19
CA GLY A 28 -3.41 -16.68 14.32
C GLY A 28 -2.38 -17.81 14.48
N GLU A 29 -2.80 -18.90 15.11
CA GLU A 29 -1.96 -20.10 15.24
C GLU A 29 -1.71 -20.73 13.86
N VAL A 30 -0.44 -20.88 13.49
CA VAL A 30 -0.03 -21.51 12.22
C VAL A 30 0.55 -22.88 12.53
N THR A 31 -0.18 -23.94 12.17
CA THR A 31 0.28 -25.32 12.27
C THR A 31 1.05 -25.75 11.01
N PRO A 32 2.02 -26.69 11.08
CA PRO A 32 2.84 -27.08 9.93
C PRO A 32 2.06 -27.68 8.74
N ASP A 33 0.87 -28.19 9.00
CA ASP A 33 -0.03 -28.87 8.07
C ASP A 33 -1.02 -27.93 7.36
N ARG A 34 -1.05 -26.64 7.72
CA ARG A 34 -2.00 -25.67 7.17
C ARG A 34 -1.31 -24.41 6.65
N SER A 35 -1.75 -23.91 5.50
CA SER A 35 -1.37 -22.59 5.02
C SER A 35 -1.89 -21.49 5.95
N PRO A 36 -1.09 -20.46 6.28
CA PRO A 36 -1.56 -19.33 7.08
C PRO A 36 -2.82 -18.69 6.47
N ASN A 37 -3.82 -18.41 7.29
CA ASN A 37 -5.03 -17.72 6.87
C ASN A 37 -5.05 -16.31 7.49
N PRO A 38 -5.01 -15.23 6.68
CA PRO A 38 -5.02 -13.86 7.21
C PRO A 38 -6.33 -13.46 7.90
N ARG A 39 -7.34 -14.34 7.92
CA ARG A 39 -8.60 -14.15 8.65
C ARG A 39 -8.60 -14.76 10.06
N ASP A 40 -7.55 -15.50 10.42
CA ASP A 40 -7.47 -16.23 11.69
C ASP A 40 -6.79 -15.38 12.80
N GLY A 41 -6.04 -14.33 12.43
CA GLY A 41 -5.47 -13.37 13.37
C GLY A 41 -6.43 -12.24 13.74
N ALA A 42 -6.31 -11.73 14.97
CA ALA A 42 -7.14 -10.65 15.50
C ALA A 42 -6.51 -9.25 15.37
N GLY A 43 -5.27 -9.17 14.91
CA GLY A 43 -4.56 -7.93 14.66
C GLY A 43 -4.73 -7.42 13.23
N ALA A 44 -4.05 -6.32 12.92
CA ALA A 44 -4.10 -5.69 11.60
C ALA A 44 -2.75 -5.12 11.17
N LEU A 45 -2.60 -4.92 9.87
CA LEU A 45 -1.51 -4.14 9.28
C LEU A 45 -1.71 -2.66 9.59
N ARG A 46 -0.62 -1.95 9.94
CA ARG A 46 -0.63 -0.50 10.04
C ARG A 46 -0.37 0.15 8.69
N ALA A 47 -1.00 1.29 8.47
CA ALA A 47 -0.79 2.08 7.27
C ALA A 47 0.61 2.73 7.29
N MET A 48 1.30 2.67 6.15
CA MET A 48 2.57 3.37 5.97
C MET A 48 2.35 4.89 6.05
N GLY A 49 3.13 5.60 6.88
CA GLY A 49 2.93 7.04 7.05
C GLY A 49 1.66 7.40 7.84
N GLU A 50 1.14 6.46 8.64
CA GLU A 50 0.04 6.68 9.60
C GLU A 50 -1.23 7.23 8.93
N HIS A 51 -1.72 8.38 9.39
CA HIS A 51 -2.91 9.05 8.90
C HIS A 51 -2.85 9.38 7.40
N LYS A 52 -1.66 9.54 6.83
CA LYS A 52 -1.51 9.73 5.37
C LYS A 52 -1.74 8.44 4.61
N GLY A 53 -1.15 7.33 5.08
CA GLY A 53 -1.37 6.02 4.47
C GLY A 53 -2.81 5.55 4.63
N SER A 54 -3.42 5.77 5.79
CA SER A 54 -4.81 5.39 6.01
C SER A 54 -5.76 6.24 5.17
N GLY A 55 -5.50 7.54 5.02
CA GLY A 55 -6.24 8.41 4.11
C GLY A 55 -6.11 7.98 2.65
N LEU A 56 -4.93 7.57 2.21
CA LEU A 56 -4.71 7.02 0.86
C LEU A 56 -5.47 5.71 0.66
N ALA A 57 -5.38 4.77 1.61
CA ALA A 57 -6.11 3.50 1.55
C ALA A 57 -7.64 3.72 1.51
N PHE A 58 -8.15 4.67 2.29
CA PHE A 58 -9.56 5.06 2.26
C PHE A 58 -9.97 5.56 0.87
N LEU A 59 -9.19 6.44 0.26
CA LEU A 59 -9.47 6.93 -1.11
C LEU A 59 -9.42 5.80 -2.14
N CYS A 60 -8.51 4.84 -2.01
CA CYS A 60 -8.48 3.66 -2.88
C CYS A 60 -9.79 2.87 -2.80
N GLU A 61 -10.31 2.60 -1.61
CA GLU A 61 -11.59 1.90 -1.47
C GLU A 61 -12.77 2.69 -2.03
N MET A 62 -12.79 4.02 -1.84
CA MET A 62 -13.83 4.87 -2.41
C MET A 62 -13.79 4.90 -3.95
N LEU A 63 -12.61 5.09 -4.53
CA LEU A 63 -12.44 5.29 -5.97
C LEU A 63 -12.41 3.99 -6.76
N ALA A 64 -11.70 2.98 -6.26
CA ALA A 64 -11.57 1.70 -6.94
C ALA A 64 -12.67 0.71 -6.54
N GLY A 65 -13.18 0.80 -5.31
CA GLY A 65 -14.25 -0.08 -4.81
C GLY A 65 -15.63 0.49 -5.07
N ALA A 66 -16.01 1.53 -4.31
CA ALA A 66 -17.38 2.09 -4.35
C ALA A 66 -17.73 2.68 -5.72
N LEU A 67 -16.89 3.56 -6.27
CA LEU A 67 -17.17 4.27 -7.51
C LEU A 67 -17.23 3.34 -8.73
N THR A 68 -16.39 2.30 -8.80
CA THR A 68 -16.42 1.33 -9.91
C THR A 68 -17.51 0.26 -9.75
N GLY A 69 -18.15 0.19 -8.58
CA GLY A 69 -19.16 -0.82 -8.27
C GLY A 69 -18.61 -2.17 -7.79
N SER A 70 -17.29 -2.30 -7.58
CA SER A 70 -16.68 -3.53 -7.05
C SER A 70 -16.98 -3.74 -5.55
N GLY A 71 -17.31 -2.66 -4.84
CA GLY A 71 -17.50 -2.65 -3.39
C GLY A 71 -16.19 -2.41 -2.63
N CYS A 72 -16.32 -2.01 -1.36
CA CYS A 72 -15.18 -1.76 -0.48
C CYS A 72 -14.90 -2.96 0.43
N ALA A 73 -13.63 -3.22 0.72
CA ALA A 73 -13.19 -4.14 1.75
C ALA A 73 -13.65 -3.68 3.15
N GLY A 74 -13.90 -4.63 4.05
CA GLY A 74 -14.32 -4.38 5.43
C GLY A 74 -15.79 -4.00 5.60
N THR A 75 -16.62 -4.05 4.55
CA THR A 75 -18.06 -3.76 4.64
C THR A 75 -18.83 -4.91 5.29
N LEU A 76 -19.97 -4.62 5.94
CA LEU A 76 -20.76 -5.62 6.68
C LEU A 76 -21.21 -6.80 5.80
N ASP A 77 -21.36 -6.57 4.50
CA ASP A 77 -21.78 -7.57 3.53
C ASP A 77 -20.63 -8.02 2.60
N GLU A 78 -19.38 -7.66 2.88
CA GLU A 78 -18.22 -8.11 2.11
C GLU A 78 -18.19 -9.64 2.00
N ARG A 79 -18.51 -10.35 3.09
CA ARG A 79 -18.49 -11.82 3.15
C ARG A 79 -19.51 -12.51 2.25
N SER A 80 -20.58 -11.82 1.85
CA SER A 80 -21.61 -12.35 0.96
C SER A 80 -21.40 -11.96 -0.51
N ARG A 81 -20.34 -11.20 -0.81
CA ARG A 81 -19.99 -10.78 -2.17
C ARG A 81 -18.83 -11.61 -2.73
N PRO A 82 -18.77 -11.85 -4.04
CA PRO A 82 -17.56 -12.37 -4.68
C PRO A 82 -16.36 -11.46 -4.43
N ILE A 83 -15.16 -12.03 -4.39
CA ILE A 83 -13.92 -11.24 -4.30
C ILE A 83 -13.76 -10.46 -5.62
N CYS A 84 -13.73 -9.14 -5.52
CA CYS A 84 -13.55 -8.23 -6.65
C CYS A 84 -12.33 -7.35 -6.41
N ASN A 85 -11.44 -7.27 -7.40
CA ASN A 85 -10.32 -6.33 -7.39
C ASN A 85 -10.68 -5.14 -8.28
N GLY A 86 -11.40 -4.18 -7.69
CA GLY A 86 -11.77 -2.95 -8.39
C GLY A 86 -10.55 -2.09 -8.73
N MET A 87 -10.61 -1.39 -9.87
CA MET A 87 -9.56 -0.48 -10.32
C MET A 87 -10.20 0.74 -10.98
N LEU A 88 -9.75 1.93 -10.57
CA LEU A 88 -9.95 3.17 -11.33
C LEU A 88 -8.71 3.45 -12.19
N SER A 89 -8.90 3.69 -13.48
CA SER A 89 -7.84 4.12 -14.38
C SER A 89 -8.15 5.52 -14.92
N ILE A 90 -7.21 6.44 -14.78
CA ILE A 90 -7.30 7.82 -15.28
C ILE A 90 -6.27 8.00 -16.38
N TYR A 91 -6.73 8.36 -17.57
CA TYR A 91 -5.87 8.64 -18.72
C TYR A 91 -5.94 10.13 -19.04
N LEU A 92 -4.77 10.78 -19.06
CA LEU A 92 -4.64 12.20 -19.38
C LEU A 92 -3.84 12.31 -20.68
N ALA A 93 -4.48 12.81 -21.73
CA ALA A 93 -3.82 13.05 -23.00
C ALA A 93 -3.07 14.40 -22.93
N LEU A 94 -1.74 14.34 -23.04
CA LEU A 94 -0.87 15.52 -22.86
C LEU A 94 -1.13 16.63 -23.89
N GLU A 95 -1.63 16.29 -25.07
CA GLU A 95 -2.01 17.25 -26.12
C GLU A 95 -3.01 18.33 -25.65
N PHE A 96 -3.78 18.06 -24.57
CA PHE A 96 -4.70 19.04 -23.98
C PHE A 96 -4.06 19.94 -22.92
N PHE A 97 -2.86 19.61 -22.44
CA PHE A 97 -2.21 20.28 -21.30
C PHE A 97 -0.84 20.87 -21.64
N ASP A 98 -0.18 20.37 -22.68
CA ASP A 98 1.20 20.73 -23.05
C ASP A 98 1.28 21.03 -24.55
N SER A 99 0.94 22.27 -24.91
CA SER A 99 0.92 22.72 -26.32
C SER A 99 2.31 22.80 -26.93
N ASP A 100 3.34 23.00 -26.11
CA ASP A 100 4.70 23.32 -26.56
C ASP A 100 5.67 22.14 -26.35
N HIS A 101 5.15 20.96 -26.00
CA HIS A 101 5.91 19.75 -25.71
C HIS A 101 6.99 19.93 -24.61
N GLY A 102 6.75 20.85 -23.68
CA GLY A 102 7.68 21.21 -22.62
C GLY A 102 7.70 20.23 -21.45
N PHE A 103 6.63 19.45 -21.25
CA PHE A 103 6.51 18.54 -20.12
C PHE A 103 7.65 17.52 -20.06
N ALA A 104 8.02 16.95 -21.20
CA ALA A 104 9.09 15.97 -21.26
C ALA A 104 10.46 16.58 -20.94
N GLN A 105 10.68 17.85 -21.26
CA GLN A 105 11.91 18.56 -20.92
C GLN A 105 11.95 18.87 -19.41
N GLU A 106 10.87 19.42 -18.86
CA GLU A 106 10.73 19.72 -17.43
C GLU A 106 10.92 18.47 -16.58
N ALA A 107 10.29 17.35 -16.97
CA ALA A 107 10.43 16.08 -16.27
C ALA A 107 11.89 15.58 -16.24
N ARG A 108 12.64 15.72 -17.34
CA ARG A 108 14.07 15.36 -17.38
C ARG A 108 14.89 16.24 -16.46
N GLN A 109 14.70 17.55 -16.53
CA GLN A 109 15.43 18.50 -15.67
C GLN A 109 15.16 18.25 -14.19
N TYR A 110 13.91 17.94 -13.84
CA TYR A 110 13.55 17.61 -12.46
C TYR A 110 14.17 16.29 -11.99
N ILE A 111 14.22 15.25 -12.85
CA ILE A 111 14.90 13.99 -12.54
C ILE A 111 16.41 14.23 -12.33
N GLU A 112 17.05 14.99 -13.22
CA GLU A 112 18.47 15.36 -13.08
C GLU A 112 18.73 16.09 -11.76
N PHE A 113 17.88 17.06 -11.42
CA PHE A 113 17.95 17.76 -10.14
C PHE A 113 17.80 16.78 -8.96
N PHE A 114 16.78 15.92 -8.95
CA PHE A 114 16.53 14.97 -7.87
C PHE A 114 17.73 14.04 -7.66
N LYS A 115 18.28 13.49 -8.75
CA LYS A 115 19.44 12.59 -8.74
C LYS A 115 20.76 13.29 -8.40
N SER A 116 20.85 14.61 -8.53
CA SER A 116 22.03 15.38 -8.13
C SER A 116 22.22 15.48 -6.61
N SER A 117 21.22 15.07 -5.83
CA SER A 117 21.29 15.06 -4.36
C SER A 117 22.41 14.16 -3.86
N ARG A 118 23.05 14.56 -2.75
CA ARG A 118 24.10 13.73 -2.11
C ARG A 118 23.48 12.44 -1.54
N PRO A 119 23.96 11.24 -1.94
CA PRO A 119 23.50 9.98 -1.37
C PRO A 119 23.79 9.91 0.14
N ALA A 120 22.93 9.22 0.89
CA ALA A 120 23.13 8.99 2.32
C ALA A 120 24.30 8.03 2.60
N GLU A 121 24.50 7.04 1.72
CA GLU A 121 25.58 6.06 1.80
C GLU A 121 26.74 6.45 0.89
N ALA A 122 27.98 6.22 1.34
CA ALA A 122 29.17 6.47 0.52
C ALA A 122 29.15 5.55 -0.72
N ASN A 123 29.39 6.14 -1.90
CA ASN A 123 29.27 5.48 -3.22
C ASN A 123 27.86 4.95 -3.54
N GLY A 124 26.82 5.42 -2.84
CA GLY A 124 25.42 5.13 -3.18
C GLY A 124 24.89 5.94 -4.36
N GLU A 125 23.66 5.66 -4.77
CA GLU A 125 22.91 6.41 -5.78
C GLU A 125 21.55 6.85 -5.21
N VAL A 126 21.06 8.01 -5.62
CA VAL A 126 19.68 8.44 -5.39
C VAL A 126 18.83 7.92 -6.55
N LEU A 127 17.90 7.01 -6.23
CA LEU A 127 16.99 6.34 -7.18
C LEU A 127 15.71 7.16 -7.43
#